data_AF-A0A5N8WU27-F1
#
_entry.id   AF-A0A5N8WU27-F1
#
_cell.length_a   1.000
_cell.length_b   1.000
_cell.length_c   1.000
_cell.angle_alpha   90.00
_cell.angle_beta   90.00
_cell.angle_gamma   90.00
#
_symmetry.space_group_name_H-M   'P 1'
#
loop_
_entity.id
_entity.type
_entity.pdbx_description
1 polymer ?
#
loop_
_entity_poly.entity_id
_entity_poly.type
_entity_poly.pdbx_seq_one_letter_code
_entity_poly.pdbx_strand_id
1 'polypeptide(L)'
;MDLTILYRGPLASCDYDCPYCPFAKRRDSRAQLTADRAALERFAAWAAEQHEDRLSLLFTPWGEGLVRSWYRRTLVELSRLPHIRRVAIQTNLSCRTDWLADADLDTAALWCTFHPGQTPYDRFLSKCHDLATRGVRHSVGVVGLPEHLEHARRLRADLPAHVYLWVNAAEGHTYTDAEADEWTALDPLFPYSRHAHRSAGLPCRTGESVISVDGEGTVRRCHFVRSELGNLYDGSYRRALRPRTCPLALCDCHIGYVHLETLPLYDVFAGGVLERIPA
;
A
#
# COMPACT_ATOMS: atom_id res chain seq x y z
N MET A 1 -8.07 18.81 9.57
CA MET A 1 -8.39 17.40 9.94
C MET A 1 -7.15 16.53 9.75
N ASP A 2 -7.02 15.41 10.46
CA ASP A 2 -6.04 14.36 10.13
C ASP A 2 -6.71 13.35 9.19
N LEU A 3 -6.30 13.33 7.91
CA LEU A 3 -6.96 12.53 6.87
C LEU A 3 -5.98 11.58 6.18
N THR A 4 -6.32 10.30 6.20
CA THR A 4 -5.61 9.28 5.42
C THR A 4 -6.29 9.06 4.08
N ILE A 5 -5.52 9.07 3.00
CA ILE A 5 -6.02 8.89 1.64
C ILE A 5 -5.31 7.72 0.96
N LEU A 6 -6.10 6.72 0.56
CA LEU A 6 -5.68 5.61 -0.29
C LEU A 6 -5.95 6.00 -1.75
N TYR A 7 -4.91 6.41 -2.47
CA TYR A 7 -5.03 6.82 -3.87
C TYR A 7 -4.81 5.62 -4.80
N ARG A 8 -5.71 5.47 -5.79
CA ARG A 8 -5.59 4.48 -6.86
C ARG A 8 -5.92 5.09 -8.20
N GLY A 9 -4.88 5.47 -8.93
CA GLY A 9 -4.98 5.97 -10.31
C GLY A 9 -5.33 4.87 -11.32
N PRO A 10 -5.47 5.23 -12.61
CA PRO A 10 -5.87 4.29 -13.65
C PRO A 10 -4.72 3.43 -14.20
N LEU A 11 -3.46 3.62 -13.76
CA LEU A 11 -2.32 2.76 -14.15
C LEU A 11 -2.64 1.29 -13.91
N ALA A 12 -2.60 0.48 -14.97
CA ALA A 12 -2.82 -0.96 -14.89
C ALA A 12 -1.61 -1.77 -15.40
N SER A 13 -0.61 -1.12 -16.00
CA SER A 13 0.61 -1.78 -16.48
C SER A 13 1.66 -2.00 -15.40
N CYS A 14 2.25 -3.19 -15.41
CA CYS A 14 3.38 -3.59 -14.57
C CYS A 14 4.53 -4.08 -15.46
N ASP A 15 5.75 -4.02 -14.96
CA ASP A 15 6.93 -4.62 -15.59
C ASP A 15 7.15 -6.09 -15.19
N TYR A 16 6.33 -6.61 -14.28
CA TYR A 16 6.22 -8.03 -13.91
C TYR A 16 4.93 -8.64 -14.45
N ASP A 17 4.93 -9.97 -14.62
CA ASP A 17 3.80 -10.78 -15.11
C ASP A 17 3.43 -11.93 -14.14
N CYS A 18 3.47 -11.64 -12.82
CA CYS A 18 3.23 -12.64 -11.78
C CYS A 18 1.94 -13.45 -12.04
N PRO A 19 1.99 -14.79 -12.06
CA PRO A 19 0.84 -15.63 -12.44
C PRO A 19 -0.33 -15.53 -11.46
N TYR A 20 -0.06 -15.18 -10.21
CA TYR A 20 -1.04 -14.98 -9.14
C TYR A 20 -1.57 -13.53 -9.07
N CYS A 21 -1.11 -12.60 -9.91
CA CYS A 21 -1.54 -11.19 -9.81
C CYS A 21 -2.97 -10.99 -10.37
N PRO A 22 -3.91 -10.46 -9.57
CA PRO A 22 -5.25 -10.18 -10.04
C PRO A 22 -5.35 -8.89 -10.88
N PHE A 23 -4.34 -8.01 -10.83
CA PHE A 23 -4.45 -6.61 -11.29
C PHE A 23 -3.79 -6.36 -12.66
N ALA A 24 -2.48 -6.56 -12.76
CA ALA A 24 -1.67 -6.05 -13.86
C ALA A 24 -1.58 -7.02 -15.04
N LYS A 25 -2.72 -7.25 -15.72
CA LYS A 25 -2.81 -8.22 -16.83
C LYS A 25 -2.57 -7.61 -18.21
N ARG A 26 -2.26 -6.30 -18.31
CA ARG A 26 -2.27 -5.57 -19.59
C ARG A 26 -1.17 -4.51 -19.67
N ARG A 27 -0.71 -4.24 -20.90
CA ARG A 27 0.16 -3.08 -21.20
C ARG A 27 -0.73 -1.87 -21.49
N ASP A 28 -0.42 -0.75 -20.86
CA ASP A 28 -1.11 0.51 -21.13
C ASP A 28 -0.61 1.11 -22.45
N SER A 29 -1.54 1.61 -23.25
CA SER A 29 -1.24 2.44 -24.41
C SER A 29 -0.67 3.79 -23.97
N ARG A 30 -0.04 4.52 -24.91
CA ARG A 30 0.45 5.88 -24.66
C ARG A 30 -0.65 6.81 -24.15
N ALA A 31 -1.88 6.69 -24.69
CA ALA A 31 -3.01 7.50 -24.24
C ALA A 31 -3.39 7.21 -22.79
N GLN A 32 -3.41 5.93 -22.39
CA GLN A 32 -3.67 5.53 -21.01
C GLN A 32 -2.58 6.01 -20.04
N LEU A 33 -1.31 5.93 -20.43
CA LEU A 33 -0.20 6.47 -19.62
C LEU A 33 -0.25 8.00 -19.48
N THR A 34 -0.67 8.72 -20.53
CA THR A 34 -0.91 10.17 -20.44
C THR A 34 -2.05 10.48 -19.47
N ALA A 35 -3.15 9.72 -19.54
CA ALA A 35 -4.29 9.88 -18.64
C ALA A 35 -3.93 9.57 -17.18
N ASP A 36 -3.18 8.50 -16.94
CA ASP A 36 -2.66 8.17 -15.60
C ASP A 36 -1.78 9.28 -15.04
N ARG A 37 -0.83 9.76 -15.84
CA ARG A 37 0.02 10.88 -15.44
C ARG A 37 -0.81 12.12 -15.07
N ALA A 38 -1.79 12.49 -15.90
CA ALA A 38 -2.65 13.64 -15.65
C ALA A 38 -3.48 13.47 -14.37
N ALA A 39 -4.02 12.28 -14.13
CA ALA A 39 -4.77 11.95 -12.91
C ALA A 39 -3.89 12.08 -11.66
N LEU A 40 -2.67 11.52 -11.70
CA LEU A 40 -1.72 11.63 -10.60
C LEU A 40 -1.29 13.09 -10.34
N GLU A 41 -0.94 13.82 -11.39
CA GLU A 41 -0.51 15.22 -11.27
C GLU A 41 -1.65 16.10 -10.70
N ARG A 42 -2.90 15.85 -11.10
CA ARG A 42 -4.08 16.53 -10.54
C ARG A 42 -4.30 16.21 -9.07
N PHE A 43 -4.17 14.93 -8.68
CA PHE A 43 -4.24 14.52 -7.26
C PHE A 43 -3.13 15.17 -6.43
N ALA A 44 -1.90 15.16 -6.93
CA ALA A 44 -0.75 15.76 -6.25
C ALA A 44 -0.90 17.27 -6.09
N ALA A 45 -1.37 17.97 -7.13
CA ALA A 45 -1.67 19.40 -7.06
C ALA A 45 -2.73 19.69 -5.99
N TRP A 46 -3.83 18.94 -5.98
CA TRP A 46 -4.85 19.07 -4.93
C TRP A 46 -4.27 18.84 -3.53
N ALA A 47 -3.44 17.81 -3.35
CA ALA A 47 -2.83 17.51 -2.05
C ALA A 47 -1.89 18.63 -1.59
N ALA A 48 -1.15 19.24 -2.52
CA ALA A 48 -0.24 20.35 -2.24
C ALA A 48 -0.96 21.63 -1.83
N GLU A 49 -2.16 21.86 -2.35
CA GLU A 49 -3.01 23.03 -2.04
C GLU A 49 -3.78 22.89 -0.71
N GLN A 50 -3.70 21.75 -0.02
CA GLN A 50 -4.35 21.62 1.29
C GLN A 50 -3.57 22.39 2.37
N HIS A 51 -4.28 23.26 3.09
CA HIS A 51 -3.67 24.11 4.13
C HIS A 51 -4.21 23.83 5.55
N GLU A 52 -5.43 23.30 5.66
CA GLU A 52 -6.09 23.05 6.95
C GLU A 52 -6.00 21.59 7.40
N ASP A 53 -5.68 20.70 6.47
CA ASP A 53 -5.62 19.26 6.70
C ASP A 53 -4.18 18.77 6.74
N ARG A 54 -3.92 17.84 7.66
CA ARG A 54 -2.70 17.06 7.67
C ARG A 54 -3.00 15.72 7.02
N LEU A 55 -2.23 15.37 6.00
CA LEU A 55 -2.53 14.23 5.14
C LEU A 55 -1.53 13.09 5.35
N SER A 56 -2.02 11.87 5.26
CA SER A 56 -1.19 10.66 5.10
C SER A 56 -1.65 9.94 3.85
N LEU A 57 -0.75 9.71 2.90
CA LEU A 57 -1.07 9.27 1.55
C LEU A 57 -0.49 7.87 1.30
N LEU A 58 -1.33 6.92 0.85
CA LEU A 58 -0.88 5.62 0.37
C LEU A 58 -1.28 5.44 -1.09
N PHE A 59 -0.29 5.29 -1.97
CA PHE A 59 -0.48 4.98 -3.37
C PHE A 59 -0.59 3.46 -3.55
N THR A 60 -1.72 3.00 -4.09
CA THR A 60 -2.01 1.58 -4.34
C THR A 60 -2.30 1.33 -5.83
N PRO A 61 -1.32 1.54 -6.74
CA PRO A 61 -1.52 1.37 -8.17
C PRO A 61 -1.96 -0.06 -8.52
N TRP A 62 -2.78 -0.23 -9.56
CA TRP A 62 -3.09 -1.58 -10.08
C TRP A 62 -1.87 -2.22 -10.79
N GLY A 63 -0.98 -1.39 -11.33
CA GLY A 63 0.30 -1.78 -11.91
C GLY A 63 1.51 -1.40 -11.03
N GLU A 64 2.70 -1.34 -11.63
CA GLU A 64 3.90 -0.87 -10.93
C GLU A 64 4.08 0.63 -11.15
N GLY A 65 3.79 1.43 -10.12
CA GLY A 65 3.88 2.89 -10.22
C GLY A 65 5.32 3.38 -10.41
N LEU A 66 6.30 2.79 -9.71
CA LEU A 66 7.65 3.34 -9.64
C LEU A 66 8.50 3.11 -10.88
N VAL A 67 8.05 2.32 -11.86
CA VAL A 67 8.68 2.32 -13.20
C VAL A 67 8.45 3.64 -13.94
N ARG A 68 7.41 4.39 -13.58
CA ARG A 68 7.06 5.66 -14.19
C ARG A 68 7.70 6.84 -13.44
N SER A 69 8.34 7.74 -14.17
CA SER A 69 9.04 8.89 -13.57
C SER A 69 8.12 9.86 -12.84
N TRP A 70 6.87 10.01 -13.31
CA TRP A 70 5.91 10.90 -12.67
C TRP A 70 5.52 10.45 -11.26
N TYR A 71 5.39 9.15 -10.98
CA TYR A 71 5.19 8.65 -9.61
C TYR A 71 6.35 9.00 -8.69
N ARG A 72 7.59 8.74 -9.14
CA ARG A 72 8.80 9.05 -8.34
C ARG A 72 8.89 10.53 -8.01
N ARG A 73 8.69 11.40 -9.01
CA ARG A 73 8.69 12.86 -8.82
C ARG A 73 7.58 13.29 -7.86
N THR A 74 6.36 12.79 -8.02
CA THR A 74 5.23 13.11 -7.14
C THR A 74 5.50 12.70 -5.69
N LEU A 75 6.08 11.52 -5.43
CA LEU A 75 6.43 11.10 -4.07
C LEU A 75 7.48 12.02 -3.45
N VAL A 76 8.50 12.42 -4.21
CA VAL A 76 9.52 13.39 -3.77
C VAL A 76 8.87 14.73 -3.40
N GLU A 77 8.07 15.29 -4.30
CA GLU A 77 7.40 16.59 -4.11
C GLU A 77 6.50 16.56 -2.88
N LEU A 78 5.65 15.54 -2.75
CA LEU A 78 4.72 15.43 -1.62
C LEU A 78 5.43 15.16 -0.30
N SER A 79 6.55 14.41 -0.30
CA SER A 79 7.29 14.12 0.94
C SER A 79 7.82 15.37 1.63
N ARG A 80 8.06 16.45 0.89
CA ARG A 80 8.66 17.69 1.40
C ARG A 80 7.63 18.70 1.91
N LEU A 81 6.34 18.41 1.77
CA LEU A 81 5.27 19.33 2.15
C LEU A 81 4.96 19.21 3.65
N PRO A 82 4.93 20.31 4.42
CA PRO A 82 4.90 20.27 5.88
C PRO A 82 3.61 19.68 6.48
N HIS A 83 2.51 19.68 5.73
CA HIS A 83 1.23 19.09 6.15
C HIS A 83 1.09 17.61 5.76
N ILE A 84 1.99 17.06 4.95
CA ILE A 84 2.02 15.65 4.61
C ILE A 84 2.83 14.91 5.69
N ARG A 85 2.17 14.04 6.47
CA ARG A 85 2.83 13.26 7.53
C ARG A 85 3.50 11.98 7.03
N ARG A 86 2.96 11.40 5.97
CA ARG A 86 3.45 10.15 5.39
C ARG A 86 3.04 10.09 3.93
N VAL A 87 3.97 9.69 3.07
CA VAL A 87 3.71 9.38 1.68
C VAL A 87 4.30 8.01 1.37
N ALA A 88 3.44 7.02 1.19
CA ALA A 88 3.81 5.62 1.01
C ALA A 88 3.31 5.08 -0.33
N ILE A 89 4.01 4.11 -0.90
CA ILE A 89 3.59 3.45 -2.15
C ILE A 89 3.84 1.95 -2.10
N GLN A 90 2.90 1.17 -2.64
CA GLN A 90 3.09 -0.25 -2.93
C GLN A 90 3.93 -0.41 -4.20
N THR A 91 4.99 -1.20 -4.13
CA THR A 91 5.92 -1.42 -5.24
C THR A 91 6.52 -2.83 -5.22
N ASN A 92 6.83 -3.37 -6.40
CA ASN A 92 7.64 -4.56 -6.58
C ASN A 92 9.17 -4.29 -6.45
N LEU A 93 9.55 -3.02 -6.22
CA LEU A 93 10.94 -2.55 -6.08
C LEU A 93 11.81 -2.81 -7.33
N SER A 94 11.23 -2.91 -8.52
CA SER A 94 11.97 -3.16 -9.76
C SER A 94 12.78 -1.96 -10.24
N CYS A 95 12.33 -0.74 -9.96
CA CYS A 95 12.97 0.49 -10.39
C CYS A 95 14.31 0.76 -9.67
N ARG A 96 15.11 1.69 -10.20
CA ARG A 96 16.25 2.25 -9.46
C ARG A 96 15.75 3.08 -8.28
N THR A 97 16.50 3.11 -7.19
CA THR A 97 16.12 3.76 -5.93
C THR A 97 16.90 5.06 -5.68
N ASP A 98 17.72 5.51 -6.63
CA ASP A 98 18.56 6.72 -6.51
C ASP A 98 17.73 8.00 -6.31
N TRP A 99 16.51 8.03 -6.85
CA TRP A 99 15.57 9.16 -6.76
C TRP A 99 15.17 9.52 -5.32
N LEU A 100 15.32 8.59 -4.37
CA LEU A 100 15.04 8.83 -2.96
C LEU A 100 16.05 9.79 -2.31
N ALA A 101 17.20 10.04 -2.95
CA ALA A 101 18.14 11.07 -2.50
C ALA A 101 17.50 12.47 -2.50
N ASP A 102 16.46 12.67 -3.31
CA ASP A 102 15.71 13.92 -3.38
C ASP A 102 14.46 13.91 -2.49
N ALA A 103 14.10 12.80 -1.85
CA ALA A 103 12.92 12.72 -0.98
C ALA A 103 13.24 13.14 0.47
N ASP A 104 12.20 13.55 1.21
CA ASP A 104 12.27 13.57 2.67
C ASP A 104 12.02 12.15 3.20
N LEU A 105 13.04 11.54 3.82
CA LEU A 105 13.01 10.14 4.28
C LEU A 105 12.25 9.93 5.60
N ASP A 106 11.94 11.00 6.34
CA ASP A 106 11.06 10.91 7.52
C ASP A 106 9.59 10.75 7.09
N THR A 107 9.26 11.32 5.93
CA THR A 107 7.92 11.36 5.37
C THR A 107 7.68 10.27 4.31
N ALA A 108 8.66 9.99 3.45
CA ALA A 108 8.55 8.98 2.39
C ALA A 108 8.77 7.57 2.90
N ALA A 109 7.92 6.63 2.47
CA ALA A 109 8.06 5.21 2.81
C ALA A 109 7.70 4.29 1.65
N LEU A 110 8.24 3.06 1.66
CA LEU A 110 7.97 2.05 0.65
C LEU A 110 7.33 0.79 1.26
N TRP A 111 6.30 0.28 0.60
CA TRP A 111 5.77 -1.05 0.85
C TRP A 111 6.24 -1.96 -0.29
N CYS A 112 7.32 -2.71 -0.06
CA CYS A 112 7.99 -3.49 -1.08
C CYS A 112 7.52 -4.95 -1.11
N THR A 113 7.24 -5.49 -2.29
CA THR A 113 6.87 -6.91 -2.46
C THR A 113 7.95 -7.64 -3.26
N PHE A 114 8.50 -8.69 -2.68
CA PHE A 114 9.34 -9.66 -3.39
C PHE A 114 8.46 -10.65 -4.14
N HIS A 115 8.73 -10.78 -5.45
CA HIS A 115 8.05 -11.72 -6.33
C HIS A 115 9.05 -12.76 -6.84
N PRO A 116 9.12 -13.97 -6.22
CA PRO A 116 9.94 -15.05 -6.73
C PRO A 116 9.66 -15.30 -8.22
N GLY A 117 10.73 -15.49 -9.01
CA GLY A 117 10.66 -15.70 -10.46
C GLY A 117 10.59 -14.44 -11.32
N GLN A 118 10.30 -13.26 -10.75
CA GLN A 118 10.20 -12.01 -11.51
C GLN A 118 11.48 -11.15 -11.45
N THR A 119 12.34 -11.42 -10.47
CA THR A 119 13.63 -10.74 -10.31
C THR A 119 14.67 -11.67 -9.69
N PRO A 120 15.95 -11.54 -10.05
CA PRO A 120 17.02 -12.23 -9.33
C PRO A 120 16.98 -11.87 -7.85
N TYR A 121 17.07 -12.88 -6.98
CA TYR A 121 17.00 -12.72 -5.52
C TYR A 121 18.01 -11.69 -5.01
N ASP A 122 19.29 -11.84 -5.37
CA ASP A 122 20.37 -10.97 -4.89
C ASP A 122 20.17 -9.51 -5.33
N ARG A 123 19.51 -9.29 -6.48
CA ARG A 123 19.18 -7.95 -6.97
C ARG A 123 18.13 -7.27 -6.09
N PHE A 124 17.09 -8.00 -5.70
CA PHE A 124 16.06 -7.48 -4.80
C PHE A 124 16.62 -7.25 -3.40
N LEU A 125 17.35 -8.23 -2.86
CA LEU A 125 17.98 -8.15 -1.55
C LEU A 125 18.99 -6.99 -1.46
N SER A 126 19.84 -6.81 -2.48
CA SER A 126 20.79 -5.69 -2.55
C SER A 126 20.08 -4.34 -2.46
N LYS A 127 18.92 -4.17 -3.12
CA LYS A 127 18.12 -2.94 -2.98
C LYS A 127 17.58 -2.76 -1.56
N CYS A 128 17.14 -3.83 -0.90
CA CYS A 128 16.66 -3.75 0.48
C CYS A 128 17.79 -3.31 1.44
N HIS A 129 19.00 -3.85 1.28
CA HIS A 129 20.15 -3.39 2.07
C HIS A 129 20.52 -1.95 1.80
N ASP A 130 20.50 -1.53 0.53
CA ASP A 130 20.77 -0.15 0.13
C ASP A 130 19.72 0.83 0.69
N LEU A 131 18.43 0.47 0.66
CA LEU A 131 17.37 1.24 1.32
C LEU A 131 17.60 1.36 2.84
N ALA A 132 17.91 0.24 3.51
CA ALA A 132 18.19 0.23 4.94
C ALA A 132 19.42 1.08 5.30
N THR A 133 20.48 0.98 4.50
CA THR A 133 21.73 1.75 4.70
C THR A 133 21.49 3.25 4.57
N ARG A 134 20.61 3.66 3.64
CA ARG A 134 20.23 5.06 3.44
C ARG A 134 19.16 5.55 4.43
N GLY A 135 18.68 4.70 5.33
CA GLY A 135 17.63 5.05 6.30
C GLY A 135 16.24 5.21 5.67
N VAL A 136 16.02 4.68 4.46
CA VAL A 136 14.69 4.74 3.83
C VAL A 136 13.75 3.83 4.58
N ARG A 137 12.62 4.38 5.05
CA ARG A 137 11.59 3.62 5.72
C ARG A 137 10.89 2.66 4.75
N HIS A 138 10.98 1.36 4.99
CA HIS A 138 10.34 0.37 4.12
C HIS A 138 9.97 -0.93 4.84
N SER A 139 8.92 -1.58 4.35
CA SER A 139 8.61 -2.97 4.66
C SER A 139 8.88 -3.85 3.45
N VAL A 140 9.10 -5.14 3.69
CA VAL A 140 9.28 -6.15 2.65
C VAL A 140 8.26 -7.24 2.86
N GLY A 141 7.74 -7.84 1.80
CA GLY A 141 6.95 -9.04 1.95
C GLY A 141 6.78 -9.87 0.71
N VAL A 142 6.02 -10.94 0.87
CA VAL A 142 5.86 -11.99 -0.13
C VAL A 142 4.45 -12.56 -0.05
N VAL A 143 3.96 -13.09 -1.18
CA VAL A 143 2.70 -13.85 -1.21
C VAL A 143 2.95 -15.24 -0.64
N GLY A 144 2.14 -15.66 0.33
CA GLY A 144 2.28 -16.94 1.04
C GLY A 144 1.83 -18.14 0.21
N LEU A 145 2.47 -18.42 -0.92
CA LEU A 145 2.27 -19.66 -1.67
C LEU A 145 3.30 -20.71 -1.23
N PRO A 146 2.97 -22.01 -1.19
CA PRO A 146 3.92 -23.06 -0.78
C PRO A 146 5.28 -22.97 -1.51
N GLU A 147 5.27 -22.73 -2.82
CA GLU A 147 6.48 -22.56 -3.64
C GLU A 147 7.31 -21.31 -3.28
N HIS A 148 6.76 -20.35 -2.54
CA HIS A 148 7.47 -19.17 -2.07
C HIS A 148 8.07 -19.32 -0.68
N LEU A 149 7.76 -20.40 0.06
CA LEU A 149 8.15 -20.52 1.46
C LEU A 149 9.67 -20.52 1.67
N GLU A 150 10.41 -21.31 0.88
CA GLU A 150 11.88 -21.34 0.96
C GLU A 150 12.50 -20.00 0.57
N HIS A 151 11.91 -19.31 -0.40
CA HIS A 151 12.30 -17.95 -0.75
C HIS A 151 12.07 -16.97 0.40
N ALA A 152 10.95 -17.09 1.12
CA ALA A 152 10.62 -16.26 2.27
C ALA A 152 11.54 -16.52 3.47
N ARG A 153 11.86 -17.79 3.75
CA ARG A 153 12.82 -18.21 4.78
C ARG A 153 14.20 -17.62 4.50
N ARG A 154 14.69 -17.76 3.26
CA ARG A 154 15.96 -17.17 2.84
C ARG A 154 15.93 -15.64 2.97
N LEU A 155 14.86 -15.01 2.48
CA LEU A 155 14.68 -13.57 2.57
C LEU A 155 14.69 -13.08 4.02
N ARG A 156 14.03 -13.78 4.95
CA ARG A 156 14.06 -13.41 6.37
C ARG A 156 15.47 -13.50 6.96
N ALA A 157 16.21 -14.55 6.62
CA ALA A 157 17.57 -14.76 7.11
C ALA A 157 18.55 -13.68 6.63
N ASP A 158 18.40 -13.24 5.37
CA ASP A 158 19.32 -12.28 4.75
C ASP A 158 18.92 -10.81 4.97
N LEU A 159 17.63 -10.51 5.16
CA LEU A 159 17.15 -9.14 5.39
C LEU A 159 17.65 -8.58 6.73
N PRO A 160 18.00 -7.26 6.80
CA PRO A 160 18.26 -6.61 8.07
C PRO A 160 17.13 -6.85 9.08
N ALA A 161 17.48 -7.19 10.32
CA ALA A 161 16.51 -7.60 11.34
C ALA A 161 15.43 -6.54 11.63
N HIS A 162 15.76 -5.25 11.51
CA HIS A 162 14.82 -4.15 11.71
C HIS A 162 13.84 -3.95 10.55
N VAL A 163 14.10 -4.54 9.38
CA VAL A 163 13.17 -4.50 8.24
C VAL A 163 12.11 -5.57 8.47
N TYR A 164 10.87 -5.13 8.67
CA TYR A 164 9.76 -6.05 8.86
C TYR A 164 9.47 -6.83 7.58
N LEU A 165 9.38 -8.16 7.72
CA LEU A 165 8.98 -9.08 6.67
C LEU A 165 7.53 -9.47 6.92
N TRP A 166 6.62 -9.07 6.04
CA TRP A 166 5.23 -9.49 6.09
C TRP A 166 4.93 -10.58 5.07
N VAL A 167 3.92 -11.39 5.39
CA VAL A 167 3.37 -12.41 4.49
C VAL A 167 1.93 -12.01 4.15
N ASN A 168 1.60 -12.04 2.86
CA ASN A 168 0.23 -11.87 2.40
C ASN A 168 -0.35 -13.23 2.04
N ALA A 169 -1.42 -13.64 2.73
CA ALA A 169 -2.15 -14.84 2.36
C ALA A 169 -2.57 -14.77 0.88
N ALA A 170 -2.35 -15.87 0.17
CA ALA A 170 -2.63 -15.96 -1.25
C ALA A 170 -4.15 -16.06 -1.46
N GLU A 171 -4.68 -15.23 -2.35
CA GLU A 171 -6.10 -15.26 -2.71
C GLU A 171 -6.47 -16.64 -3.26
N GLY A 172 -7.54 -17.24 -2.72
CA GLY A 172 -8.00 -18.57 -3.13
C GLY A 172 -7.17 -19.74 -2.60
N HIS A 173 -6.13 -19.50 -1.79
CA HIS A 173 -5.37 -20.56 -1.13
C HIS A 173 -5.81 -20.77 0.31
N THR A 174 -6.01 -22.03 0.69
CA THR A 174 -6.34 -22.44 2.06
C THR A 174 -5.12 -23.06 2.72
N TYR A 175 -4.85 -22.64 3.96
CA TYR A 175 -3.74 -23.16 4.75
C TYR A 175 -4.28 -24.07 5.84
N THR A 176 -3.70 -25.26 6.00
CA THR A 176 -3.80 -26.02 7.25
C THR A 176 -3.11 -25.25 8.39
N ASP A 177 -3.39 -25.62 9.64
CA ASP A 177 -2.73 -24.97 10.78
C ASP A 177 -1.22 -25.21 10.77
N ALA A 178 -0.77 -26.41 10.40
CA ALA A 178 0.66 -26.71 10.27
C ALA A 178 1.36 -25.85 9.19
N GLU A 179 0.73 -25.65 8.03
CA GLU A 179 1.27 -24.75 6.99
C GLU A 179 1.26 -23.29 7.46
N ALA A 180 0.20 -22.87 8.16
CA ALA A 180 0.09 -21.52 8.68
C ALA A 180 1.12 -21.21 9.77
N ASP A 181 1.51 -22.21 10.58
CA ASP A 181 2.55 -22.08 11.60
C ASP A 181 3.92 -21.75 10.96
N GLU A 182 4.23 -22.33 9.81
CA GLU A 182 5.47 -22.02 9.08
C GLU A 182 5.53 -20.56 8.61
N TRP A 183 4.40 -20.01 8.14
CA TRP A 183 4.28 -18.61 7.77
C TRP A 183 4.26 -17.68 8.98
N THR A 184 3.59 -18.08 10.07
CA THR A 184 3.51 -17.30 11.31
C THR A 184 4.88 -17.19 11.99
N ALA A 185 5.74 -18.20 11.83
CA ALA A 185 7.13 -18.14 12.29
C ALA A 185 7.96 -17.07 11.55
N LEU A 186 7.59 -16.71 10.32
CA LEU A 186 8.24 -15.64 9.54
C LEU A 186 7.60 -14.27 9.78
N ASP A 187 6.27 -14.24 9.86
CA ASP A 187 5.45 -13.06 10.12
C ASP A 187 4.43 -13.34 11.22
N PRO A 188 4.66 -12.89 12.46
CA PRO A 188 3.71 -13.07 13.57
C PRO A 188 2.31 -12.47 13.32
N LEU A 189 2.17 -11.56 12.35
CA LEU A 189 0.88 -10.97 11.96
C LEU A 189 0.20 -11.71 10.80
N PHE A 190 0.80 -12.78 10.28
CA PHE A 190 0.20 -13.63 9.25
C PHE A 190 -1.22 -14.11 9.58
N PRO A 191 -1.58 -14.45 10.84
CA PRO A 191 -2.95 -14.83 11.18
C PRO A 191 -4.01 -13.78 10.81
N TYR A 192 -3.68 -12.48 10.85
CA TYR A 192 -4.58 -11.42 10.39
C TYR A 192 -4.76 -11.41 8.87
N SER A 193 -3.75 -11.83 8.12
CA SER A 193 -3.85 -11.98 6.67
C SER A 193 -4.53 -13.28 6.26
N ARG A 194 -4.36 -14.37 7.03
CA ARG A 194 -4.90 -15.71 6.72
C ARG A 194 -6.42 -15.75 6.74
N HIS A 195 -7.05 -15.02 7.65
CA HIS A 195 -8.49 -15.10 7.87
C HIS A 195 -9.21 -13.82 7.45
N ALA A 196 -10.28 -13.97 6.68
CA ALA A 196 -11.21 -12.89 6.45
C ALA A 196 -11.93 -12.52 7.75
N HIS A 197 -12.00 -11.23 8.04
CA HIS A 197 -12.57 -10.68 9.27
C HIS A 197 -14.06 -10.42 9.09
N ARG A 198 -14.90 -10.93 9.99
CA ARG A 198 -16.32 -10.54 10.04
C ARG A 198 -16.40 -9.05 10.33
N SER A 199 -16.90 -8.26 9.39
CA SER A 199 -16.86 -6.80 9.50
C SER A 199 -18.23 -6.12 9.54
N ALA A 200 -19.30 -6.81 9.12
CA ALA A 200 -20.61 -6.18 9.01
C ALA A 200 -21.07 -5.60 10.35
N GLY A 201 -21.41 -4.30 10.34
CA GLY A 201 -21.88 -3.62 11.54
C GLY A 201 -20.77 -3.22 12.52
N LEU A 202 -19.50 -3.57 12.28
CA LEU A 202 -18.39 -3.21 13.15
C LEU A 202 -17.83 -1.81 12.84
N PRO A 203 -17.29 -1.09 13.85
CA PRO A 203 -16.66 0.21 13.68
C PRO A 203 -15.42 0.11 12.78
N CYS A 204 -15.27 1.10 11.91
CA CYS A 204 -14.18 1.19 10.96
C CYS A 204 -13.89 2.64 10.62
N ARG A 205 -12.61 3.01 10.63
CA ARG A 205 -12.13 4.37 10.37
C ARG A 205 -12.45 4.88 8.95
N THR A 206 -12.78 3.96 8.03
CA THR A 206 -13.11 4.28 6.64
C THR A 206 -14.40 5.08 6.52
N GLY A 207 -14.33 6.24 5.86
CA GLY A 207 -15.43 7.18 5.69
C GLY A 207 -15.54 8.24 6.77
N GLU A 208 -14.60 8.26 7.71
CA GLU A 208 -14.42 9.32 8.72
C GLU A 208 -13.04 9.97 8.58
N SER A 209 -11.98 9.22 8.93
CA SER A 209 -10.59 9.69 8.91
C SER A 209 -9.72 8.97 7.87
N VAL A 210 -10.29 7.99 7.16
CA VAL A 210 -9.65 7.26 6.06
C VAL A 210 -10.60 7.25 4.86
N ILE A 211 -10.10 7.62 3.68
CA ILE A 211 -10.86 7.56 2.43
C ILE A 211 -10.03 6.92 1.32
N SER A 212 -10.71 6.40 0.30
CA SER A 212 -10.10 5.95 -0.95
C SER A 212 -10.50 6.88 -2.09
N VAL A 213 -9.57 7.19 -2.97
CA VAL A 213 -9.76 8.13 -4.07
C VAL A 213 -9.24 7.51 -5.38
N ASP A 214 -10.05 7.56 -6.43
CA ASP A 214 -9.64 7.14 -7.77
C ASP A 214 -9.06 8.30 -8.62
N GLY A 215 -8.58 7.99 -9.82
CA GLY A 215 -7.97 8.98 -10.71
C GLY A 215 -8.88 10.15 -11.12
N GLU A 216 -10.21 9.96 -11.11
CA GLU A 216 -11.19 11.01 -11.38
C GLU A 216 -11.55 11.84 -10.12
N GLY A 217 -10.97 11.49 -8.99
CA GLY A 217 -11.19 12.14 -7.70
C GLY A 217 -12.45 11.64 -7.00
N THR A 218 -13.09 10.57 -7.48
CA THR A 218 -14.27 10.05 -6.80
C THR A 218 -13.85 9.48 -5.45
N VAL A 219 -14.44 10.03 -4.39
CA VAL A 219 -14.14 9.63 -3.02
C VAL A 219 -15.10 8.54 -2.60
N ARG A 220 -14.54 7.44 -2.09
CA ARG A 220 -15.27 6.37 -1.42
C ARG A 220 -14.68 6.20 -0.03
N ARG A 221 -15.43 5.55 0.86
CA ARG A 221 -14.89 5.24 2.19
C ARG A 221 -13.73 4.25 2.11
N CYS A 222 -13.82 3.27 1.20
CA CYS A 222 -12.87 2.17 1.07
C CYS A 222 -12.90 1.66 -0.38
N HIS A 223 -11.78 1.13 -0.88
CA HIS A 223 -11.70 0.57 -2.24
C HIS A 223 -12.72 -0.55 -2.52
N PHE A 224 -13.17 -1.24 -1.47
CA PHE A 224 -14.09 -2.37 -1.57
C PHE A 224 -15.57 -1.98 -1.39
N VAL A 225 -15.85 -0.71 -1.04
CA VAL A 225 -17.21 -0.20 -0.87
C VAL A 225 -17.55 0.76 -1.99
N ARG A 226 -18.53 0.39 -2.82
CA ARG A 226 -18.87 1.14 -4.05
C ARG A 226 -19.50 2.50 -3.80
N SER A 227 -20.18 2.67 -2.66
CA SER A 227 -20.92 3.90 -2.34
C SER A 227 -19.98 5.11 -2.27
N GLU A 228 -20.31 6.12 -3.07
CA GLU A 228 -19.55 7.36 -3.19
C GLU A 228 -19.87 8.32 -2.04
N LEU A 229 -18.85 9.04 -1.59
CA LEU A 229 -18.95 10.10 -0.59
C LEU A 229 -19.00 11.49 -1.24
N GLY A 230 -18.55 11.61 -2.49
CA GLY A 230 -18.44 12.85 -3.25
C GLY A 230 -17.20 12.84 -4.13
N ASN A 231 -16.74 14.01 -4.56
CA ASN A 231 -15.51 14.19 -5.33
C ASN A 231 -14.49 15.03 -4.55
N LEU A 232 -13.22 14.70 -4.71
CA LEU A 232 -12.10 15.35 -4.04
C LEU A 232 -11.94 16.80 -4.47
N TYR A 233 -12.12 17.05 -5.77
CA TYR A 233 -11.73 18.29 -6.42
C TYR A 233 -12.77 19.41 -6.29
N ASP A 234 -14.03 19.06 -5.98
CA ASP A 234 -15.08 20.02 -5.63
C ASP A 234 -15.35 20.09 -4.11
N GLY A 235 -14.64 19.28 -3.31
CA GLY A 235 -14.76 19.24 -1.85
C GLY A 235 -16.07 18.63 -1.33
N SER A 236 -16.96 18.13 -2.20
CA SER A 236 -18.28 17.62 -1.83
C SER A 236 -18.22 16.45 -0.85
N TYR A 237 -17.13 15.68 -0.86
CA TYR A 237 -16.88 14.55 0.03
C TYR A 237 -16.85 14.93 1.51
N ARG A 238 -16.43 16.15 1.84
CA ARG A 238 -16.19 16.58 3.23
C ARG A 238 -17.44 16.47 4.10
N ARG A 239 -18.60 16.83 3.56
CA ARG A 239 -19.90 16.76 4.26
C ARG A 239 -20.35 15.32 4.54
N ALA A 240 -19.79 14.34 3.82
CA ALA A 240 -20.13 12.93 3.97
C ALA A 240 -19.25 12.20 4.99
N LEU A 241 -18.16 12.83 5.46
CA LEU A 241 -17.24 12.26 6.45
C LEU A 241 -17.92 12.17 7.82
N ARG A 242 -18.02 10.96 8.37
CA ARG A 242 -18.57 10.66 9.69
C ARG A 242 -18.27 9.21 10.09
N PRO A 243 -18.31 8.87 11.38
CA PRO A 243 -18.25 7.47 11.83
C PRO A 243 -19.28 6.59 11.11
N ARG A 244 -18.86 5.40 10.66
CA ARG A 244 -19.71 4.44 9.95
C ARG A 244 -19.28 3.01 10.23
N THR A 245 -20.25 2.12 10.40
CA THR A 245 -19.99 0.68 10.46
C THR A 245 -19.69 0.10 9.09
N CYS A 246 -18.86 -0.93 9.00
CA CYS A 246 -18.53 -1.57 7.71
C CYS A 246 -19.78 -2.27 7.12
N PRO A 247 -20.08 -2.08 5.81
CA PRO A 247 -21.25 -2.69 5.17
C PRO A 247 -20.95 -4.09 4.62
N LEU A 248 -19.68 -4.49 4.53
CA LEU A 248 -19.27 -5.78 4.00
C LEU A 248 -19.37 -6.85 5.07
N ALA A 249 -19.83 -8.04 4.69
CA ALA A 249 -19.89 -9.20 5.58
C ALA A 249 -18.50 -9.61 6.07
N LEU A 250 -17.53 -9.62 5.15
CA LEU A 250 -16.16 -10.02 5.38
C LEU A 250 -15.19 -8.96 4.83
N CYS A 251 -14.04 -8.80 5.48
CA CYS A 251 -12.94 -7.95 5.04
C CYS A 251 -11.63 -8.75 5.10
N ASP A 252 -10.93 -8.87 3.98
CA ASP A 252 -9.81 -9.80 3.77
C ASP A 252 -8.54 -9.13 3.22
N CYS A 253 -8.63 -7.90 2.72
CA CYS A 253 -7.48 -7.15 2.24
C CYS A 253 -6.86 -6.29 3.35
N HIS A 254 -5.52 -6.30 3.46
CA HIS A 254 -4.80 -5.53 4.50
C HIS A 254 -5.17 -4.05 4.54
N ILE A 255 -5.16 -3.37 3.38
CA ILE A 255 -5.54 -1.95 3.28
C ILE A 255 -7.02 -1.68 3.59
N GLY A 256 -7.81 -2.73 3.83
CA GLY A 256 -9.17 -2.66 4.34
C GLY A 256 -9.22 -2.99 5.83
N TYR A 257 -8.84 -4.22 6.21
CA TYR A 257 -9.03 -4.72 7.57
C TYR A 257 -8.15 -3.99 8.59
N VAL A 258 -7.02 -3.40 8.18
CA VAL A 258 -6.17 -2.61 9.09
C VAL A 258 -6.95 -1.44 9.71
N HIS A 259 -8.03 -0.99 9.06
CA HIS A 259 -8.89 0.10 9.52
C HIS A 259 -10.12 -0.36 10.34
N LEU A 260 -10.29 -1.67 10.58
CA LEU A 260 -11.31 -2.18 11.50
C LEU A 260 -10.86 -1.89 12.94
N GLU A 261 -11.67 -1.15 13.68
CA GLU A 261 -11.31 -0.72 15.05
C GLU A 261 -11.38 -1.86 16.07
N THR A 262 -11.99 -2.99 15.68
CA THR A 262 -12.01 -4.21 16.50
C THR A 262 -10.72 -5.01 16.43
N LEU A 263 -9.79 -4.65 15.53
CA LEU A 263 -8.47 -5.28 15.43
C LEU A 263 -7.42 -4.36 16.07
N PRO A 264 -6.41 -4.90 16.77
CA PRO A 264 -5.39 -4.10 17.46
C PRO A 264 -4.36 -3.49 16.50
N LEU A 265 -4.64 -3.45 15.20
CA LEU A 265 -3.64 -3.18 14.17
C LEU A 265 -3.16 -1.73 14.16
N TYR A 266 -3.96 -0.78 14.63
CA TYR A 266 -3.50 0.60 14.83
C TYR A 266 -2.50 0.72 15.99
N ASP A 267 -2.58 -0.15 17.01
CA ASP A 267 -1.60 -0.19 18.09
C ASP A 267 -0.34 -0.93 17.64
N VAL A 268 -0.51 -2.04 16.92
CA VAL A 268 0.60 -2.84 16.36
C VAL A 268 1.43 -2.03 15.36
N PHE A 269 0.78 -1.31 14.44
CA PHE A 269 1.48 -0.53 13.43
C PHE A 269 1.78 0.92 13.87
N ALA A 270 1.02 1.48 14.83
CA ALA A 270 1.16 2.85 15.29
C ALA A 270 1.31 3.85 14.12
N GLY A 271 2.47 4.50 14.00
CA GLY A 271 2.79 5.45 12.92
C GLY A 271 3.12 4.81 11.56
N GLY A 272 3.03 3.49 11.43
CA GLY A 272 3.42 2.73 10.23
C GLY A 272 2.33 1.93 9.53
N VAL A 273 1.06 2.30 9.75
CA VAL A 273 -0.11 1.66 9.12
C VAL A 273 -0.02 1.68 7.58
N LEU A 274 0.45 2.76 6.96
CA LEU A 274 0.40 2.91 5.51
C LEU A 274 1.46 2.12 4.76
N GLU A 275 2.65 2.00 5.33
CA GLU A 275 3.74 1.22 4.75
C GLU A 275 3.88 -0.17 5.38
N ARG A 276 2.90 -0.58 6.22
CA ARG A 276 2.86 -1.87 6.91
C ARG A 276 4.15 -2.14 7.70
N ILE A 277 4.54 -1.22 8.58
CA ILE A 277 5.71 -1.37 9.48
C ILE A 277 5.23 -1.31 10.93
N PRO A 278 5.42 -2.39 11.74
CA PRO A 278 5.04 -2.40 13.15
C PRO A 278 5.87 -1.42 13.98
N ALA A 279 5.33 -1.05 15.16
CA ALA A 279 5.95 -0.15 16.13
C ALA A 279 7.19 -0.75 16.81
#